data_AF-A0A558AKE0-F1
#
_entry.id   AF-A0A558AKE0-F1
#
_cell.length_a   1.000
_cell.length_b   1.000
_cell.length_c   1.000
_cell.angle_alpha   90.00
_cell.angle_beta   90.00
_cell.angle_gamma   90.00
#
_symmetry.space_group_name_H-M   'P 1'
#
loop_
_entity.id
_entity.type
_entity.pdbx_description
1 polymer ?
#
loop_
_entity_poly.entity_id
_entity_poly.type
_entity_poly.pdbx_seq_one_letter_code
_entity_poly.pdbx_strand_id
1 'polypeptide(L)'
;MTDPSCAVAHGEAEPRTDTRTLVAVFATPVAEYLLKYGSDLGYRTVLHDPKDGELPELDGTADVVVTDHHRDELGEVLRDVLAHPVRWVGVMGNPHHAGPHVEALKQLGVAAEQIDRVHRPIGLNIGSRTPPEIALATLAGLVADRNGRPGGFEF
;
A
#
# COMPACT_ATOMS: atom_id res chain seq x y z
N MET A 1 -16.40 -22.35 -22.11
CA MET A 1 -15.56 -21.15 -22.18
C MET A 1 -14.80 -21.12 -20.88
N THR A 2 -13.52 -21.47 -20.89
CA THR A 2 -12.69 -21.58 -19.69
C THR A 2 -12.56 -20.21 -19.05
N ASP A 3 -12.85 -20.11 -17.76
CA ASP A 3 -12.71 -18.88 -16.99
C ASP A 3 -11.24 -18.41 -17.06
N PRO A 4 -10.94 -17.18 -17.51
CA PRO A 4 -9.59 -16.63 -17.51
C PRO A 4 -8.89 -16.74 -16.15
N SER A 5 -9.65 -16.65 -15.04
CA SER A 5 -9.15 -16.85 -13.69
C SER A 5 -8.68 -18.29 -13.43
N CYS A 6 -9.33 -19.26 -14.07
CA CYS A 6 -8.97 -20.68 -13.97
C CYS A 6 -7.67 -20.99 -14.71
N ALA A 7 -7.44 -20.40 -15.89
CA ALA A 7 -6.18 -20.52 -16.61
C ALA A 7 -4.98 -19.94 -15.84
N VAL A 8 -5.16 -18.77 -15.18
CA VAL A 8 -4.13 -18.19 -14.30
C VAL A 8 -3.86 -19.11 -13.10
N ALA A 9 -4.90 -19.63 -12.46
CA ALA A 9 -4.74 -20.54 -11.32
C ALA A 9 -4.02 -21.85 -11.68
N HIS A 10 -4.11 -22.29 -12.94
CA HIS A 10 -3.40 -23.47 -13.47
C HIS A 10 -2.05 -23.14 -14.13
N GLY A 11 -1.62 -21.87 -14.12
CA GLY A 11 -0.34 -21.43 -14.70
C GLY A 11 -0.32 -21.43 -16.23
N GLU A 12 -1.47 -21.52 -16.89
CA GLU A 12 -1.63 -21.52 -18.34
C GLU A 12 -1.65 -20.10 -18.93
N ALA A 13 -1.81 -19.08 -18.08
CA ALA A 13 -1.79 -17.67 -18.44
C ALA A 13 -1.11 -16.83 -17.35
N GLU A 14 -0.31 -15.84 -17.75
CA GLU A 14 0.25 -14.87 -16.81
C GLU A 14 -0.81 -13.82 -16.44
N PRO A 15 -0.93 -13.46 -15.15
CA PRO A 15 -1.80 -12.37 -14.74
C PRO A 15 -1.25 -11.05 -15.31
N ARG A 16 -2.12 -10.26 -15.96
CA ARG A 16 -1.75 -8.93 -16.47
C ARG A 16 -1.57 -7.95 -15.31
N THR A 17 -0.35 -7.85 -14.81
CA THR A 17 0.04 -7.00 -13.68
C THR A 17 1.20 -6.06 -14.02
N ASP A 18 1.68 -6.10 -15.26
CA ASP A 18 2.80 -5.34 -15.83
C ASP A 18 2.67 -3.81 -15.69
N THR A 19 1.47 -3.31 -15.42
CA THR A 19 1.20 -1.88 -15.21
C THR A 19 1.02 -1.49 -13.74
N ARG A 20 1.36 -2.35 -12.75
CA ARG A 20 1.09 -2.07 -11.33
C ARG A 20 2.36 -1.68 -10.61
N THR A 21 2.38 -0.55 -9.91
CA THR A 21 3.53 -0.14 -9.10
C THR A 21 3.19 -0.24 -7.62
N LEU A 22 4.03 -0.90 -6.83
CA LEU A 22 3.95 -0.91 -5.37
C LEU A 22 5.14 -0.15 -4.80
N VAL A 23 4.88 0.95 -4.11
CA VAL A 23 5.89 1.77 -3.44
C VAL A 23 5.80 1.53 -1.95
N ALA A 24 6.82 0.90 -1.36
CA ALA A 24 6.96 0.81 0.08
C ALA A 24 7.77 2.01 0.58
N VAL A 25 7.19 2.77 1.51
CA VAL A 25 7.83 3.92 2.14
C VAL A 25 8.38 3.52 3.51
N PHE A 26 9.62 3.97 3.76
CA PHE A 26 10.51 3.61 4.87
C PHE A 26 11.06 2.19 4.80
N ALA A 27 12.37 2.06 5.00
CA ALA A 27 13.02 0.76 5.07
C ALA A 27 12.71 0.07 6.41
N THR A 28 11.78 -0.88 6.38
CA THR A 28 11.37 -1.68 7.55
C THR A 28 11.32 -3.17 7.18
N PRO A 29 11.33 -4.09 8.17
CA PRO A 29 11.14 -5.51 7.91
C PRO A 29 9.83 -5.80 7.17
N VAL A 30 8.76 -5.01 7.40
CA VAL A 30 7.50 -5.18 6.66
C VAL A 30 7.69 -4.80 5.19
N ALA A 31 8.39 -3.69 4.90
CA ALA A 31 8.67 -3.26 3.53
C ALA A 31 9.42 -4.35 2.74
N GLU A 32 10.41 -5.02 3.33
CA GLU A 32 11.14 -6.11 2.67
C GLU A 32 10.22 -7.25 2.20
N TYR A 33 9.34 -7.74 3.07
CA TYR A 33 8.37 -8.77 2.70
C TYR A 33 7.31 -8.25 1.72
N LEU A 34 6.88 -7.00 1.90
CA LEU A 34 5.90 -6.36 1.03
C LEU A 34 6.39 -6.27 -0.41
N LEU A 35 7.64 -5.85 -0.62
CA LEU A 35 8.26 -5.76 -1.94
C LEU A 35 8.50 -7.15 -2.53
N LYS A 36 8.95 -8.12 -1.72
CA LYS A 36 9.10 -9.51 -2.17
C LYS A 36 7.78 -10.10 -2.67
N TYR A 37 6.76 -10.11 -1.82
CA TYR A 37 5.45 -10.67 -2.16
C TYR A 37 4.73 -9.85 -3.24
N GLY A 38 4.92 -8.53 -3.26
CA GLY A 38 4.43 -7.67 -4.32
C GLY A 38 5.00 -8.05 -5.68
N SER A 39 6.31 -8.31 -5.76
CA SER A 39 6.96 -8.81 -6.97
C SER A 39 6.38 -10.15 -7.41
N ASP A 40 6.15 -11.09 -6.47
CA ASP A 40 5.53 -12.39 -6.76
C ASP A 40 4.07 -12.26 -7.25
N LEU A 41 3.36 -11.20 -6.82
CA LEU A 41 2.03 -10.82 -7.32
C LEU A 41 2.08 -9.98 -8.61
N GLY A 42 3.29 -9.78 -9.15
CA GLY A 42 3.54 -9.13 -10.43
C GLY A 42 3.50 -7.60 -10.40
N TYR A 43 3.71 -6.97 -9.24
CA TYR A 43 3.95 -5.53 -9.15
C TYR A 43 5.39 -5.19 -9.55
N ARG A 44 5.59 -4.04 -10.20
CA ARG A 44 6.86 -3.33 -10.14
C ARG A 44 7.02 -2.75 -8.74
N THR A 45 8.00 -3.22 -7.99
CA THR A 45 8.17 -2.84 -6.58
C THR A 45 9.30 -1.82 -6.40
N VAL A 46 9.05 -0.79 -5.61
CA VAL A 46 10.01 0.30 -5.33
C VAL A 46 10.07 0.53 -3.83
N LEU A 47 11.28 0.59 -3.27
CA LEU A 47 11.51 1.09 -1.92
C LEU A 47 11.82 2.58 -2.00
N HIS A 48 11.18 3.38 -1.15
CA HIS A 48 11.51 4.78 -0.95
C HIS A 48 11.74 5.05 0.54
N ASP A 49 12.94 5.49 0.90
CA ASP A 49 13.23 6.08 2.21
C ASP A 49 13.63 7.55 1.94
N PRO A 50 12.99 8.55 2.60
CA PRO A 50 13.26 9.96 2.31
C PRO A 50 14.72 10.36 2.51
N LYS A 51 15.46 9.63 3.35
CA LYS A 51 16.90 9.84 3.56
C LYS A 51 17.74 9.48 2.33
N ASP A 52 17.21 8.63 1.44
CA ASP A 52 17.91 8.07 0.30
C ASP A 52 17.61 8.82 -1.01
N GLY A 53 16.72 9.82 -0.98
CA GLY A 53 16.45 10.72 -2.11
C GLY A 53 14.99 11.14 -2.26
N GLU A 54 14.67 11.65 -3.44
CA GLU A 54 13.32 12.10 -3.80
C GLU A 54 12.37 10.91 -4.02
N LEU A 55 11.06 11.19 -4.02
CA LEU A 55 10.05 10.21 -4.37
C LEU A 55 10.29 9.69 -5.80
N PRO A 56 10.01 8.40 -6.07
CA PRO A 56 9.99 7.90 -7.44
C PRO A 56 8.87 8.58 -8.23
N GLU A 57 8.88 8.43 -9.55
CA GLU A 57 7.74 8.87 -10.37
C GLU A 57 6.45 8.12 -9.95
N LEU A 58 5.43 8.89 -9.56
CA LEU A 58 4.14 8.40 -9.08
C LEU A 58 3.03 8.77 -10.07
N ASP A 59 2.26 7.77 -10.49
CA ASP A 59 1.14 7.90 -11.42
C ASP A 59 -0.13 7.18 -10.91
N GLY A 60 -1.17 7.15 -11.75
CA GLY A 60 -2.45 6.48 -11.48
C GLY A 60 -2.40 4.97 -11.29
N THR A 61 -1.21 4.36 -11.38
CA THR A 61 -1.01 2.92 -11.17
C THR A 61 -0.36 2.58 -9.85
N ALA A 62 0.13 3.59 -9.11
CA ALA A 62 0.91 3.43 -7.90
C ALA A 62 0.03 3.17 -6.67
N ASP A 63 0.38 2.11 -5.94
CA ASP A 63 -0.03 1.83 -4.57
C ASP A 63 1.10 2.22 -3.63
N VAL A 64 0.88 3.20 -2.76
CA VAL A 64 1.89 3.68 -1.81
C VAL A 64 1.56 3.19 -0.41
N VAL A 65 2.49 2.44 0.18
CA VAL A 65 2.35 1.84 1.51
C VAL A 65 3.41 2.39 2.43
N VAL A 66 2.99 3.17 3.44
CA VAL A 66 3.87 3.69 4.48
C VAL A 66 3.99 2.69 5.62
N THR A 67 5.21 2.18 5.79
CA THR A 67 5.51 1.06 6.70
C THR A 67 6.04 1.47 8.07
N ASP A 68 6.09 2.76 8.37
CA ASP A 68 6.38 3.29 9.70
C ASP A 68 5.58 4.56 9.95
N HIS A 69 4.93 4.65 11.11
CA HIS A 69 4.09 5.78 11.50
C HIS A 69 4.66 6.58 12.67
N HIS A 70 5.88 6.29 13.09
CA HIS A 70 6.58 7.04 14.15
C HIS A 70 7.69 7.94 13.61
N ARG A 71 7.89 7.98 12.29
CA ARG A 71 8.90 8.80 11.64
C ARG A 71 8.48 10.27 11.66
N ASP A 72 9.42 11.15 11.99
CA ASP A 72 9.20 12.59 12.02
C ASP A 72 8.81 13.11 10.63
N GLU A 73 9.37 12.49 9.59
CA GLU A 73 9.14 12.83 8.18
C GLU A 73 7.77 12.36 7.64
N LEU A 74 6.97 11.63 8.44
CA LEU A 74 5.71 11.02 8.00
C LEU A 74 4.77 12.00 7.30
N GLY A 75 4.60 13.19 7.88
CA GLY A 75 3.71 14.21 7.33
C GLY A 75 4.19 14.75 5.99
N GLU A 76 5.49 15.01 5.86
CA GLU A 76 6.11 15.55 4.64
C GLU A 76 6.02 14.55 3.50
N VAL A 77 6.35 13.28 3.78
CA VAL A 77 6.25 12.22 2.77
C VAL A 77 4.82 12.03 2.28
N LEU A 78 3.85 12.00 3.18
CA LEU A 78 2.45 11.84 2.79
C LEU A 78 1.93 13.06 2.02
N ARG A 79 2.30 14.28 2.40
CA ARG A 79 1.98 15.49 1.63
C ARG A 79 2.51 15.36 0.20
N ASP A 80 3.75 14.95 0.06
CA ASP A 80 4.41 14.86 -1.25
C ASP A 80 3.76 13.75 -2.10
N VAL A 81 3.47 12.59 -1.52
CA VAL A 81 2.73 11.51 -2.20
C VAL A 81 1.32 11.97 -2.64
N LEU A 82 0.60 12.71 -1.78
CA LEU A 82 -0.75 13.19 -2.06
C LEU A 82 -0.80 14.25 -3.18
N ALA A 83 0.33 14.89 -3.48
CA ALA A 83 0.45 15.80 -4.63
C ALA A 83 0.43 15.07 -5.99
N HIS A 84 0.53 13.74 -5.99
CA HIS A 84 0.48 12.90 -7.19
C HIS A 84 -0.85 12.16 -7.33
N PRO A 85 -1.24 11.77 -8.56
CA PRO A 85 -2.48 11.06 -8.82
C PRO A 85 -2.38 9.56 -8.47
N VAL A 86 -1.77 9.20 -7.33
CA VAL A 86 -1.62 7.81 -6.90
C VAL A 86 -2.96 7.11 -6.80
N ARG A 87 -3.00 5.82 -7.17
CA ARG A 87 -4.22 5.00 -7.11
C ARG A 87 -4.68 4.84 -5.67
N TRP A 88 -3.73 4.58 -4.77
CA TRP A 88 -3.99 4.21 -3.39
C TRP A 88 -2.83 4.64 -2.49
N VAL A 89 -3.13 5.12 -1.30
CA VAL A 89 -2.13 5.49 -0.29
C VAL A 89 -2.60 5.08 1.10
N GLY A 90 -1.74 4.44 1.87
CA GLY A 90 -2.10 4.01 3.21
C GLY A 90 -0.91 3.91 4.15
N VAL A 91 -1.20 4.02 5.44
CA VAL A 91 -0.21 4.06 6.51
C VAL A 91 -0.51 2.96 7.52
N MET A 92 0.50 2.12 7.80
CA MET A 92 0.41 1.14 8.86
C MET A 92 0.07 1.78 10.20
N GLY A 93 -0.74 1.11 11.01
CA GLY A 93 -1.15 1.65 12.30
C GLY A 93 -2.07 0.75 13.06
N ASN A 94 -2.21 1.04 14.35
CA ASN A 94 -3.21 0.41 15.19
C ASN A 94 -4.56 1.14 15.03
N PRO A 95 -5.67 0.44 14.73
CA PRO A 95 -7.00 1.05 14.62
C PRO A 95 -7.49 1.73 15.90
N HIS A 96 -6.96 1.38 17.06
CA HIS A 96 -7.34 1.96 18.35
C HIS A 96 -6.67 3.30 18.66
N HIS A 97 -5.74 3.75 17.82
CA HIS A 97 -5.04 5.03 18.00
C HIS A 97 -5.33 5.96 16.83
N ALA A 98 -5.47 7.25 17.13
CA ALA A 98 -5.57 8.29 16.12
C ALA A 98 -4.37 8.21 15.15
N GLY A 99 -4.63 8.47 13.87
CA GLY A 99 -3.57 8.49 12.87
C GLY A 99 -2.64 9.68 13.08
N PRO A 100 -1.34 9.49 13.39
CA PRO A 100 -0.41 10.60 13.58
C PRO A 100 -0.27 11.45 12.31
N HIS A 101 -0.49 10.84 11.15
CA HIS A 101 -0.51 11.53 9.85
C HIS A 101 -1.59 12.63 9.76
N VAL A 102 -2.74 12.50 10.45
CA VAL A 102 -3.85 13.45 10.32
C VAL A 102 -3.42 14.83 10.78
N GLU A 103 -2.88 14.93 12.00
CA GLU A 103 -2.45 16.21 12.56
C GLU A 103 -1.19 16.74 11.85
N ALA A 104 -0.26 15.84 11.48
CA ALA A 104 0.93 16.23 10.71
C ALA A 104 0.55 16.86 9.36
N LEU A 105 -0.39 16.25 8.62
CA LEU A 105 -0.86 16.77 7.33
C LEU A 105 -1.63 18.08 7.46
N LYS A 106 -2.46 18.23 8.51
CA LYS A 106 -3.14 19.50 8.81
C LYS A 106 -2.15 20.64 9.07
N GLN A 107 -1.10 20.38 9.85
CA GLN A 107 -0.05 21.37 10.13
C GLN A 107 0.69 21.80 8.86
N LEU A 108 0.80 20.90 7.87
CA LEU A 108 1.37 21.17 6.56
C LEU A 108 0.38 21.82 5.58
N GLY A 109 -0.85 22.13 6.01
CA GLY A 109 -1.86 22.79 5.19
C GLY A 109 -2.51 21.90 4.14
N VAL A 110 -2.44 20.57 4.28
CA VAL A 110 -3.09 19.63 3.37
C VAL A 110 -4.60 19.66 3.60
N ALA A 111 -5.37 19.77 2.51
CA ALA A 111 -6.83 19.81 2.56
C ALA A 111 -7.41 18.53 3.15
N ALA A 112 -8.51 18.64 3.91
CA ALA A 112 -9.13 17.52 4.61
C ALA A 112 -9.51 16.38 3.64
N GLU A 113 -9.99 16.71 2.45
CA GLU A 113 -10.38 15.75 1.42
C GLU A 113 -9.19 14.94 0.90
N GLN A 114 -7.97 15.49 0.95
CA GLN A 114 -6.74 14.76 0.62
C GLN A 114 -6.28 13.88 1.78
N ILE A 115 -6.43 14.35 3.02
CA ILE A 115 -6.13 13.56 4.22
C ILE A 115 -7.02 12.31 4.26
N ASP A 116 -8.31 12.46 3.91
CA ASP A 116 -9.29 11.35 3.89
C ASP A 116 -8.97 10.27 2.85
N ARG A 117 -8.09 10.55 1.87
CA ARG A 117 -7.58 9.52 0.93
C ARG A 117 -6.60 8.54 1.58
N VAL A 118 -6.05 8.87 2.75
CA VAL A 118 -5.02 8.05 3.42
C VAL A 118 -5.68 6.94 4.22
N HIS A 119 -5.51 5.71 3.75
CA HIS A 119 -6.06 4.53 4.42
C HIS A 119 -5.30 4.19 5.71
N ARG A 120 -6.02 3.99 6.82
CA ARG A 120 -5.47 3.49 8.09
C ARG A 120 -6.58 2.81 8.94
N PRO A 121 -6.31 1.64 9.56
CA PRO A 121 -5.15 0.78 9.35
C PRO A 121 -5.17 0.18 7.93
N ILE A 122 -4.02 -0.29 7.47
CA ILE A 122 -3.91 -0.97 6.17
C ILE A 122 -4.00 -2.49 6.33
N GLY A 123 -4.44 -3.15 5.27
CA GLY A 123 -4.53 -4.60 5.17
C GLY A 123 -5.81 -5.21 5.73
N LEU A 124 -6.09 -6.45 5.33
CA LEU A 124 -7.22 -7.22 5.83
C LEU A 124 -7.00 -7.63 7.29
N ASN A 125 -8.08 -7.63 8.07
CA ASN A 125 -8.03 -8.11 9.44
C ASN A 125 -7.94 -9.65 9.51
N ILE A 126 -6.74 -10.18 9.33
CA ILE A 126 -6.43 -11.62 9.41
C ILE A 126 -5.73 -11.99 10.73
N GLY A 127 -5.64 -11.07 11.69
CA GLY A 127 -4.92 -11.29 12.95
C GLY A 127 -3.39 -11.36 12.80
N SER A 128 -2.83 -10.68 11.79
CA SER A 128 -1.39 -10.61 11.52
C SER A 128 -0.58 -10.04 12.70
N ARG A 129 0.56 -10.66 13.01
CA ARG A 129 1.46 -10.26 14.11
C ARG A 129 2.92 -10.13 13.68
N THR A 130 3.34 -10.86 12.65
CA THR A 130 4.73 -10.84 12.18
C THR A 130 4.88 -9.98 10.92
N PRO A 131 6.10 -9.48 10.61
CA PRO A 131 6.31 -8.71 9.38
C PRO A 131 5.79 -9.36 8.09
N PRO A 132 6.04 -10.66 7.80
CA PRO A 132 5.47 -11.30 6.62
C PRO A 132 3.94 -11.41 6.66
N GLU A 133 3.33 -11.65 7.83
CA GLU A 133 1.87 -11.69 7.95
C GLU A 133 1.25 -10.30 7.71
N ILE A 134 1.89 -9.23 8.17
CA ILE A 134 1.43 -7.85 7.96
C ILE A 134 1.55 -7.48 6.48
N ALA A 135 2.66 -7.85 5.83
CA ALA A 135 2.83 -7.68 4.39
C ALA A 135 1.75 -8.43 3.58
N LEU A 136 1.48 -9.69 3.94
CA LEU A 136 0.43 -10.51 3.34
C LEU A 136 -0.96 -9.86 3.52
N ALA A 137 -1.30 -9.43 4.74
CA ALA A 137 -2.54 -8.75 5.04
C ALA A 137 -2.72 -7.48 4.19
N THR A 138 -1.64 -6.69 4.06
CA THR A 138 -1.60 -5.46 3.27
C THR A 138 -1.86 -5.74 1.80
N LEU A 139 -1.13 -6.68 1.20
CA LEU A 139 -1.30 -7.06 -0.21
C LEU A 139 -2.68 -7.65 -0.50
N ALA A 140 -3.20 -8.49 0.39
CA ALA A 140 -4.56 -9.02 0.29
C ALA A 140 -5.59 -7.88 0.30
N GLY A 141 -5.37 -6.85 1.13
CA GLY A 141 -6.19 -5.64 1.16
C GLY A 141 -6.14 -4.85 -0.15
N LEU A 142 -4.93 -4.63 -0.70
CA LEU A 142 -4.76 -3.95 -1.99
C LEU A 142 -5.43 -4.68 -3.14
N VAL A 143 -5.35 -6.02 -3.17
CA VAL A 143 -6.03 -6.85 -4.17
C VAL A 143 -7.54 -6.77 -4.01
N ALA A 144 -8.05 -6.83 -2.78
CA ALA A 144 -9.48 -6.74 -2.50
C ALA A 144 -10.05 -5.36 -2.91
N ASP A 145 -9.38 -4.27 -2.50
CA ASP A 145 -9.71 -2.89 -2.85
C ASP A 145 -9.77 -2.70 -4.38
N ARG A 146 -8.73 -3.13 -5.08
CA ARG A 146 -8.66 -3.06 -6.55
C ARG A 146 -9.79 -3.81 -7.25
N ASN A 147 -10.24 -4.92 -6.67
CA ASN A 147 -11.32 -5.75 -7.21
C ASN A 147 -12.71 -5.34 -6.70
N GLY A 148 -12.82 -4.27 -5.90
CA GLY A 148 -14.09 -3.85 -5.30
C GLY A 148 -14.68 -4.91 -4.35
N ARG A 149 -13.83 -5.67 -3.67
CA ARG A 149 -14.22 -6.74 -2.74
C ARG A 149 -13.89 -6.36 -1.30
N PRO A 150 -14.72 -6.78 -0.32
CA PRO A 150 -14.43 -6.54 1.10
C PRO A 150 -13.26 -7.37 1.63
N GLY A 151 -12.95 -8.49 0.97
CA GLY A 151 -12.06 -9.52 1.51
C GLY A 151 -12.78 -10.35 2.59
N GLY A 152 -12.48 -11.66 2.66
CA GLY A 152 -13.11 -12.58 3.60
C GLY A 152 -13.44 -13.93 2.98
N PHE A 153 -14.26 -14.71 3.69
CA PHE A 153 -14.70 -16.04 3.26
C PHE A 153 -16.02 -16.03 2.46
N GLU A 154 -16.60 -14.86 2.23
CA GLU A 154 -17.80 -14.67 1.42
C GLU A 154 -17.42 -14.19 0.01
N PHE A 155 -17.97 -14.83 -1.03
CA PHE A 155 -17.56 -14.68 -2.44
C PHE A 155 -18.61 -13.98 -3.31
#